data_AF-A0A1N6FC37-F1
#
_entry.id   AF-A0A1N6FC37-F1
#
_cell.length_a   1.000
_cell.length_b   1.000
_cell.length_c   1.000
_cell.angle_alpha   90.00
_cell.angle_beta   90.00
_cell.angle_gamma   90.00
#
_symmetry.space_group_name_H-M   'P 1'
#
loop_
_entity.id
_entity.type
_entity.pdbx_description
1 polymer ?
#
loop_
_entity_poly.entity_id
_entity_poly.type
_entity_poly.pdbx_seq_one_letter_code
_entity_poly.pdbx_strand_id
1 'polypeptide(L)'
;MNNQMQLYSLVKKLYQANLWEDYWDNDIIGIQLPDRKDPVFISILGKAEQNFGILIYRNLEELSYFFETSKRAENREFSSVMEMLQTRKCISLDFEDRQEIPKEEYEKIKASGITFRGKKAWPVFTDYKPGYYPYMIDESDVLFLIAIFEKLVETANDFRNSLQLYEKEQSIYKMLMRTYKKDGLYEDSFYTVPEVVLEGLLANEIDHAPIKLTEFEMRRANNQKRKNTIWELDIDFIGVPVVPADGGRPTFPCLLIVADTKDGEIICSEFIKLRDIEKIQRIVIQLILAQNGRPPKIVIDADRHLKIAVYLEKLLTALDIELVPIQKLPLLSVAKQDMLEYFED
;
A
#
# COMPACT_ATOMS: atom_id res chain seq x y z
N MET A 1 -1.57 27.81 21.35
CA MET A 1 -0.51 27.84 20.31
C MET A 1 -1.13 27.28 19.04
N ASN A 2 -0.89 27.85 17.86
CA ASN A 2 -1.43 27.28 16.61
C ASN A 2 -0.78 25.90 16.39
N ASN A 3 -1.55 24.81 16.41
CA ASN A 3 -1.02 23.44 16.28
C ASN A 3 -0.13 23.29 15.03
N GLN A 4 -0.47 23.98 13.93
CA GLN A 4 0.35 23.99 12.71
C GLN A 4 1.75 24.60 12.96
N MET A 5 1.81 25.73 13.66
CA MET A 5 3.10 26.36 14.02
C MET A 5 3.95 25.43 14.89
N GLN A 6 3.33 24.69 15.83
CA GLN A 6 4.04 23.72 16.67
C GLN A 6 4.56 22.54 15.84
N LEU A 7 3.72 21.95 14.99
CA LEU A 7 4.09 20.84 14.11
C LEU A 7 5.29 21.23 13.23
N TYR A 8 5.20 22.33 12.48
CA TYR A 8 6.29 22.74 11.60
C TYR A 8 7.55 23.18 12.35
N SER A 9 7.43 23.69 13.59
CA SER A 9 8.59 23.96 14.45
C SER A 9 9.33 22.67 14.83
N LEU A 10 8.59 21.60 15.16
CA LEU A 10 9.17 20.29 15.45
C LEU A 10 9.79 19.64 14.20
N VAL A 11 9.10 19.71 13.07
CA VAL A 11 9.62 19.26 11.77
C VAL A 11 10.93 19.96 11.43
N LYS A 12 11.04 21.26 11.69
CA LYS A 12 12.27 22.01 11.48
C LYS A 12 13.41 21.52 12.38
N LYS A 13 13.12 21.18 13.64
CA LYS A 13 14.11 20.57 14.55
C LYS A 13 14.55 19.18 14.09
N LEU A 14 13.61 18.36 13.62
CA LEU A 14 13.91 17.05 13.02
C LEU A 14 14.81 17.19 11.82
N TYR A 15 14.49 18.13 10.91
CA TYR A 15 15.31 18.42 9.76
C TYR A 15 16.74 18.81 10.17
N GLN A 16 16.87 19.73 11.14
CA GLN A 16 18.18 20.18 11.62
C GLN A 16 18.99 19.11 12.36
N ALA A 17 18.36 18.03 12.81
CA ALA A 17 19.05 16.93 13.47
C ALA A 17 19.80 16.02 12.47
N ASN A 18 19.52 16.12 11.16
CA ASN A 18 20.15 15.34 10.09
C ASN A 18 20.22 13.82 10.39
N LEU A 19 19.14 13.25 10.93
CA LEU A 19 19.13 11.84 11.36
C LEU A 19 19.41 10.87 10.20
N TRP A 20 19.08 11.24 8.97
CA TRP A 20 19.34 10.45 7.76
C TRP A 20 20.84 10.24 7.45
N GLU A 21 21.75 10.97 8.07
CA GLU A 21 23.19 10.70 7.96
C GLU A 21 23.60 9.44 8.76
N ASP A 22 22.83 9.10 9.80
CA ASP A 22 23.14 8.03 10.75
C ASP A 22 22.29 6.77 10.55
N TYR A 23 21.06 6.91 10.05
CA TYR A 23 20.06 5.84 9.93
C TYR A 23 19.95 5.30 8.51
N TRP A 24 19.87 3.98 8.36
CA TRP A 24 19.47 3.32 7.12
C TRP A 24 17.95 3.23 7.00
N ASP A 25 17.45 3.08 5.77
CA ASP A 25 16.01 3.01 5.50
C ASP A 25 15.32 1.84 6.25
N ASN A 26 16.06 0.77 6.56
CA ASN A 26 15.59 -0.39 7.31
C ASN A 26 15.75 -0.26 8.84
N ASP A 27 16.37 0.81 9.34
CA ASP A 27 16.48 1.08 10.78
C ASP A 27 15.15 1.61 11.31
N ILE A 28 14.45 0.76 12.05
CA ILE A 28 13.17 1.10 12.67
C ILE A 28 13.34 1.23 14.17
N ILE A 29 12.86 2.36 14.70
CA ILE A 29 12.72 2.60 16.14
C ILE A 29 11.25 2.67 16.53
N GLY A 30 10.96 2.27 17.75
CA GLY A 30 9.63 2.31 18.34
C GLY A 30 9.50 3.39 19.41
N ILE A 31 8.35 4.07 19.43
CA ILE A 31 7.97 5.00 20.50
C ILE A 31 6.59 4.59 21.02
N GLN A 32 6.52 4.22 22.30
CA GLN A 32 5.26 3.99 23.01
C GLN A 32 4.87 5.25 23.78
N LEU A 33 3.81 5.92 23.31
CA LEU A 33 3.22 7.07 24.00
C LEU A 33 2.35 6.60 25.20
N PRO A 34 2.25 7.39 26.28
CA PRO A 34 1.58 6.97 27.52
C PRO A 34 0.06 6.75 27.38
N ASP A 35 -0.58 7.44 26.43
CA ASP A 35 -2.04 7.37 26.21
C ASP A 35 -2.40 6.58 24.93
N ARG A 36 -1.46 5.82 24.37
CA ARG A 36 -1.71 4.94 23.23
C ARG A 36 -1.59 3.48 23.64
N LYS A 37 -2.44 2.64 23.05
CA LYS A 37 -2.35 1.20 23.21
C LYS A 37 -1.19 0.63 22.38
N ASP A 38 -1.12 1.03 21.12
CA ASP A 38 -0.14 0.51 20.18
C ASP A 38 1.07 1.45 20.08
N PRO A 39 2.29 0.89 20.00
CA PRO A 39 3.49 1.66 19.74
C PRO A 39 3.47 2.22 18.32
N VAL A 40 4.21 3.30 18.12
CA VAL A 40 4.45 3.91 16.81
C VAL A 40 5.84 3.52 16.35
N PHE A 41 5.94 3.02 15.13
CA PHE A 41 7.20 2.60 14.53
C PHE A 41 7.64 3.61 13.48
N ILE A 42 8.92 3.93 13.46
CA ILE A 42 9.46 5.04 12.69
C ILE A 42 10.70 4.54 11.94
N SER A 43 10.68 4.62 10.62
CA SER A 43 11.84 4.45 9.74
C SER A 43 12.33 5.83 9.31
N ILE A 44 13.64 6.05 9.39
CA ILE A 44 14.29 7.29 8.95
C ILE A 44 15.00 6.98 7.64
N LEU A 45 14.52 7.61 6.56
CA LEU A 45 15.04 7.42 5.21
C LEU A 45 16.23 8.36 4.98
N GLY A 46 17.28 7.88 4.31
CA GLY A 46 18.17 8.81 3.60
C GLY A 46 19.67 8.55 3.58
N LYS A 47 20.17 7.44 4.10
CA LYS A 47 21.59 7.09 3.88
C LYS A 47 21.93 6.85 2.40
N ALA A 48 20.91 6.62 1.56
CA ALA A 48 21.01 6.72 0.10
C ALA A 48 20.71 8.17 -0.33
N GLU A 49 21.72 8.88 -0.82
CA GLU A 49 21.84 10.35 -1.01
C GLU A 49 20.79 11.06 -1.91
N GLN A 50 19.66 10.43 -2.28
CA GLN A 50 18.69 10.99 -3.23
C GLN A 50 17.37 11.44 -2.59
N ASN A 51 16.91 10.79 -1.52
CA ASN A 51 15.68 11.14 -0.82
C ASN A 51 15.84 10.90 0.69
N PHE A 52 15.53 11.89 1.52
CA PHE A 52 15.53 11.72 2.97
C PHE A 52 14.20 12.19 3.56
N GLY A 53 13.75 11.49 4.59
CA GLY A 53 12.41 11.60 5.11
C GLY A 53 12.16 10.66 6.28
N ILE A 54 10.92 10.61 6.75
CA ILE A 54 10.50 9.78 7.88
C ILE A 54 9.23 9.04 7.47
N LEU A 55 9.20 7.72 7.66
CA LEU A 55 8.01 6.90 7.54
C LEU A 55 7.48 6.55 8.93
N ILE A 56 6.20 6.81 9.17
CA ILE A 56 5.54 6.66 10.46
C ILE A 56 4.42 5.62 10.33
N TYR A 57 4.57 4.52 11.06
CA TYR A 57 3.60 3.42 11.12
C TYR A 57 2.89 3.46 12.47
N ARG A 58 1.57 3.68 12.46
CA ARG A 58 0.76 3.99 13.65
C ARG A 58 0.52 2.80 14.58
N ASN A 59 0.76 1.59 14.09
CA ASN A 59 0.53 0.31 14.77
C ASN A 59 1.22 -0.86 14.00
N LEU A 60 1.04 -2.08 14.50
CA LEU A 60 1.58 -3.31 13.87
C LEU A 60 0.98 -3.64 12.50
N GLU A 61 -0.28 -3.26 12.23
CA GLU A 61 -0.90 -3.47 10.92
C GLU A 61 -0.21 -2.62 9.87
N GLU A 62 0.13 -1.36 10.18
CA GLU A 62 0.89 -0.52 9.26
C GLU A 62 2.33 -0.99 9.12
N LEU A 63 2.94 -1.45 10.23
CA LEU A 63 4.29 -2.00 10.19
C LEU A 63 4.39 -3.24 9.28
N SER A 64 3.34 -4.06 9.15
CA SER A 64 3.40 -5.21 8.23
C SER A 64 3.49 -4.77 6.75
N TYR A 65 3.00 -3.58 6.39
CA TYR A 65 3.18 -3.02 5.05
C TYR A 65 4.64 -2.61 4.77
N PHE A 66 5.40 -2.23 5.81
CA PHE A 66 6.85 -2.02 5.68
C PHE A 66 7.53 -3.32 5.27
N PHE A 67 7.31 -4.40 6.03
CA PHE A 67 7.93 -5.70 5.76
C PHE A 67 7.51 -6.28 4.41
N GLU A 68 6.24 -6.13 4.05
CA GLU A 68 5.75 -6.48 2.72
C GLU A 68 6.51 -5.72 1.63
N THR A 69 6.61 -4.39 1.76
CA THR A 69 7.29 -3.56 0.75
C THR A 69 8.78 -3.91 0.65
N SER A 70 9.46 -4.08 1.77
CA SER A 70 10.89 -4.43 1.80
C SER A 70 11.15 -5.79 1.17
N LYS A 71 10.39 -6.83 1.54
CA LYS A 71 10.50 -8.18 0.95
C LYS A 71 10.29 -8.17 -0.56
N ARG A 72 9.24 -7.48 -1.03
CA ARG A 72 8.93 -7.37 -2.45
C ARG A 72 9.98 -6.57 -3.23
N ALA A 73 10.54 -5.52 -2.63
CA ALA A 73 11.63 -4.76 -3.22
C ALA A 73 12.90 -5.60 -3.37
N GLU A 74 13.28 -6.36 -2.33
CA GLU A 74 14.44 -7.26 -2.35
C GLU A 74 14.32 -8.33 -3.44
N ASN A 75 13.13 -8.91 -3.60
CA ASN A 75 12.85 -9.91 -4.62
C ASN A 75 12.57 -9.32 -6.02
N ARG A 76 12.54 -7.99 -6.16
CA ARG A 76 12.18 -7.27 -7.40
C ARG A 76 10.79 -7.66 -7.93
N GLU A 77 9.85 -7.86 -7.03
CA GLU A 77 8.48 -8.31 -7.32
C GLU A 77 7.53 -7.15 -7.66
N PHE A 78 8.02 -5.90 -7.72
CA PHE A 78 7.21 -4.76 -8.17
C PHE A 78 7.24 -4.65 -9.69
N SER A 79 6.09 -4.89 -10.30
CA SER A 79 5.88 -4.77 -11.75
C SER A 79 5.52 -3.34 -12.17
N SER A 80 5.08 -2.49 -11.24
CA SER A 80 4.67 -1.11 -11.50
C SER A 80 4.74 -0.19 -10.26
N VAL A 81 4.77 1.12 -10.49
CA VAL A 81 4.65 2.13 -9.43
C VAL A 81 3.33 2.01 -8.67
N MET A 82 2.24 1.70 -9.38
CA MET A 82 0.94 1.48 -8.75
C MET A 82 1.04 0.37 -7.71
N GLU A 83 1.68 -0.73 -8.06
CA GLU A 83 1.84 -1.86 -7.15
C GLU A 83 2.64 -1.51 -5.90
N MET A 84 3.67 -0.67 -6.04
CA MET A 84 4.40 -0.11 -4.89
C MET A 84 3.50 0.76 -4.01
N LEU A 85 2.64 1.60 -4.60
CA LEU A 85 1.69 2.41 -3.84
C LEU A 85 0.68 1.54 -3.06
N GLN A 86 0.27 0.41 -3.63
CA GLN A 86 -0.66 -0.53 -2.97
C GLN A 86 -0.05 -1.24 -1.76
N THR A 87 1.28 -1.34 -1.67
CA THR A 87 1.95 -1.92 -0.49
C THR A 87 2.41 -0.86 0.52
N ARG A 88 2.07 0.41 0.33
CA ARG A 88 2.39 1.48 1.31
C ARG A 88 1.19 1.83 2.17
N LYS A 89 1.35 1.71 3.48
CA LYS A 89 0.40 2.17 4.49
C LYS A 89 1.13 2.82 5.66
N CYS A 90 1.32 4.14 5.59
CA CYS A 90 2.03 4.94 6.59
C CYS A 90 1.78 6.43 6.35
N ILE A 91 2.18 7.26 7.31
CA ILE A 91 2.40 8.70 7.06
C ILE A 91 3.87 8.88 6.70
N SER A 92 4.16 9.50 5.55
CA SER A 92 5.49 10.00 5.23
C SER A 92 5.62 11.48 5.57
N LEU A 93 6.83 11.86 5.98
CA LEU A 93 7.32 13.22 5.99
C LEU A 93 8.57 13.24 5.10
N ASP A 94 8.41 13.78 3.90
CA ASP A 94 9.48 13.91 2.92
C ASP A 94 9.96 15.38 2.87
N PHE A 95 11.22 15.60 2.49
CA PHE A 95 11.77 16.96 2.35
C PHE A 95 12.11 17.26 0.90
N GLU A 96 11.35 18.17 0.31
CA GLU A 96 11.41 18.46 -1.12
C GLU A 96 11.97 19.86 -1.42
N ASP A 97 12.23 20.10 -2.71
CA ASP A 97 12.52 21.45 -3.18
C ASP A 97 11.23 22.30 -3.21
N ARG A 98 11.36 23.61 -2.99
CA ARG A 98 10.21 24.54 -2.97
C ARG A 98 9.35 24.47 -4.23
N GLN A 99 9.94 24.11 -5.37
CA GLN A 99 9.24 24.07 -6.66
C GLN A 99 8.45 22.77 -6.84
N GLU A 100 8.75 21.74 -6.05
CA GLU A 100 8.17 20.40 -6.12
C GLU A 100 6.97 20.24 -5.16
N ILE A 101 6.78 21.17 -4.23
CA ILE A 101 5.67 21.10 -3.27
C ILE A 101 4.35 21.63 -3.88
N PRO A 102 3.21 20.96 -3.60
CA PRO A 102 1.90 21.46 -3.99
C PRO A 102 1.60 22.83 -3.39
N LYS A 103 0.85 23.66 -4.12
CA LYS A 103 0.47 25.02 -3.68
C LYS A 103 -0.27 25.03 -2.33
N GLU A 104 -1.14 24.05 -2.10
CA GLU A 104 -1.91 23.93 -0.86
C GLU A 104 -1.00 23.68 0.35
N GLU A 105 -0.04 22.76 0.22
CA GLU A 105 0.98 22.50 1.25
C GLU A 105 1.87 23.72 1.51
N TYR A 106 2.26 24.43 0.44
CA TYR A 106 3.02 25.68 0.58
C TYR A 106 2.28 26.74 1.40
N GLU A 107 0.98 26.95 1.16
CA GLU A 107 0.19 27.91 1.91
C GLU A 107 0.02 27.50 3.39
N LYS A 108 -0.10 26.20 3.70
CA LYS A 108 -0.10 25.70 5.09
C LYS A 108 1.20 26.05 5.82
N ILE A 109 2.35 25.77 5.18
CA ILE A 109 3.67 26.11 5.72
C ILE A 109 3.78 27.62 5.97
N LYS A 110 3.39 28.43 4.99
CA LYS A 110 3.44 29.89 5.09
C LYS A 110 2.54 30.43 6.21
N ALA A 111 1.32 29.91 6.34
CA ALA A 111 0.38 30.28 7.40
C ALA A 111 0.87 29.91 8.81
N SER A 112 1.73 28.89 8.93
CA SER A 112 2.34 28.50 10.20
C SER A 112 3.35 29.53 10.74
N GLY A 113 3.88 30.41 9.89
CA GLY A 113 4.95 31.36 10.23
C GLY A 113 6.35 30.75 10.34
N ILE A 114 6.50 29.44 10.14
CA ILE A 114 7.80 28.75 10.16
C ILE A 114 8.46 28.85 8.79
N THR A 115 9.74 29.23 8.78
CA THR A 115 10.52 29.40 7.55
C THR A 115 11.41 28.19 7.28
N PHE A 116 11.31 27.66 6.06
CA PHE A 116 12.19 26.62 5.50
C PHE A 116 12.99 27.23 4.34
N ARG A 117 14.29 26.91 4.27
CA ARG A 117 15.22 27.45 3.27
C ARG A 117 16.27 26.39 2.93
N GLY A 118 16.67 26.36 1.67
CA GLY A 118 17.63 25.39 1.16
C GLY A 118 16.99 24.46 0.14
N LYS A 119 17.83 23.62 -0.46
CA LYS A 119 17.39 22.50 -1.29
C LYS A 119 16.88 21.36 -0.41
N LYS A 120 15.86 20.62 -0.88
CA LYS A 120 15.29 19.48 -0.15
C LYS A 120 15.07 19.83 1.33
N ALA A 121 14.32 20.90 1.60
CA ALA A 121 14.14 21.45 2.95
C ALA A 121 12.67 21.73 3.29
N TRP A 122 11.78 21.59 2.30
CA TRP A 122 10.37 21.90 2.45
C TRP A 122 9.62 20.62 2.81
N PRO A 123 8.99 20.56 3.99
CA PRO A 123 8.33 19.35 4.43
C PRO A 123 7.05 19.08 3.63
N VAL A 124 6.87 17.83 3.20
CA VAL A 124 5.66 17.34 2.55
C VAL A 124 5.17 16.14 3.34
N PHE A 125 3.94 16.25 3.86
CA PHE A 125 3.27 15.14 4.53
C PHE A 125 2.39 14.38 3.55
N THR A 126 2.56 13.06 3.48
CA THR A 126 1.72 12.20 2.66
C THR A 126 1.20 11.03 3.48
N ASP A 127 -0.12 10.91 3.64
CA ASP A 127 -0.73 9.69 4.16
C ASP A 127 -0.91 8.70 3.01
N TYR A 128 -0.22 7.56 3.08
CA TYR A 128 -0.35 6.45 2.15
C TYR A 128 -1.38 5.46 2.67
N LYS A 129 -2.30 5.06 1.79
CA LYS A 129 -3.32 4.06 2.08
C LYS A 129 -3.58 3.21 0.85
N PRO A 130 -3.47 1.87 0.93
CA PRO A 130 -3.73 0.97 -0.18
C PRO A 130 -5.12 1.20 -0.78
N GLY A 131 -5.21 1.29 -2.10
CA GLY A 131 -6.42 1.56 -2.88
C GLY A 131 -6.77 3.05 -2.99
N TYR A 132 -6.05 3.94 -2.31
CA TYR A 132 -6.29 5.37 -2.34
C TYR A 132 -5.12 6.12 -2.97
N TYR A 133 -5.42 7.25 -3.58
CA TYR A 133 -4.38 8.17 -4.05
C TYR A 133 -3.57 8.70 -2.85
N PRO A 134 -2.24 8.85 -2.95
CA PRO A 134 -1.43 9.51 -1.90
C PRO A 134 -1.99 10.90 -1.60
N TYR A 135 -2.29 11.19 -0.34
CA TYR A 135 -3.07 12.36 0.01
C TYR A 135 -2.49 13.10 1.21
N MET A 136 -2.87 14.36 1.40
CA MET A 136 -2.49 15.12 2.58
C MET A 136 -2.97 14.43 3.86
N ILE A 137 -2.23 14.63 4.95
CA ILE A 137 -2.63 14.19 6.29
C ILE A 137 -3.93 14.87 6.74
N ASP A 138 -4.69 14.19 7.59
CA ASP A 138 -5.91 14.73 8.18
C ASP A 138 -5.56 15.73 9.29
N GLU A 139 -6.42 16.72 9.56
CA GLU A 139 -6.21 17.65 10.68
C GLU A 139 -6.17 16.92 12.03
N SER A 140 -6.86 15.79 12.14
CA SER A 140 -6.84 14.93 13.32
C SER A 140 -5.48 14.25 13.57
N ASP A 141 -4.65 14.07 12.53
CA ASP A 141 -3.29 13.51 12.68
C ASP A 141 -2.30 14.53 13.28
N VAL A 142 -2.60 15.83 13.24
CA VAL A 142 -1.66 16.90 13.64
C VAL A 142 -1.22 16.76 15.10
N LEU A 143 -2.16 16.56 16.02
CA LEU A 143 -1.83 16.40 17.44
C LEU A 143 -1.03 15.13 17.72
N PHE A 144 -1.34 14.06 16.98
CA PHE A 144 -0.60 12.80 17.05
C PHE A 144 0.85 12.99 16.58
N LEU A 145 1.05 13.65 15.44
CA LEU A 145 2.39 13.91 14.90
C LEU A 145 3.20 14.84 15.79
N ILE A 146 2.58 15.86 16.38
CA ILE A 146 3.23 16.72 17.39
C ILE A 146 3.74 15.86 18.55
N ALA A 147 2.89 15.02 19.15
CA ALA A 147 3.26 14.18 20.29
C ALA A 147 4.40 13.21 19.94
N ILE A 148 4.43 12.66 18.72
CA ILE A 148 5.50 11.79 18.26
C ILE A 148 6.79 12.57 17.99
N PHE A 149 6.73 13.69 17.28
CA PHE A 149 7.92 14.46 16.93
C PHE A 149 8.58 15.15 18.13
N GLU A 150 7.82 15.48 19.18
CA GLU A 150 8.37 15.93 20.45
C GLU A 150 9.31 14.90 21.09
N LYS A 151 9.04 13.61 20.89
CA LYS A 151 9.85 12.52 21.43
C LYS A 151 10.91 12.05 20.45
N LEU A 152 10.59 12.02 19.17
CA LEU A 152 11.43 11.46 18.12
C LEU A 152 12.85 12.06 18.09
N VAL A 153 12.99 13.38 18.19
CA VAL A 153 14.32 14.02 18.13
C VAL A 153 15.23 13.51 19.23
N GLU A 154 14.73 13.46 20.48
CA GLU A 154 15.51 12.99 21.63
C GLU A 154 15.81 11.50 21.51
N THR A 155 14.77 10.68 21.27
CA THR A 155 14.90 9.22 21.13
C THR A 155 15.88 8.83 20.03
N ALA A 156 15.73 9.41 18.84
CA ALA A 156 16.58 9.06 17.71
C ALA A 156 18.03 9.53 17.92
N ASN A 157 18.27 10.63 18.63
CA ASN A 157 19.63 11.04 18.98
C ASN A 157 20.28 10.06 19.96
N ASP A 158 19.56 9.65 21.00
CA ASP A 158 20.07 8.69 21.98
C ASP A 158 20.35 7.32 21.35
N PHE A 159 19.52 6.90 20.40
CA PHE A 159 19.64 5.60 19.74
C PHE A 159 20.71 5.53 18.64
N ARG A 160 21.30 6.64 18.20
CA ARG A 160 22.36 6.66 17.16
C ARG A 160 23.47 5.65 17.43
N ASN A 161 23.96 5.61 18.67
CA ASN A 161 25.07 4.71 19.05
C ASN A 161 24.61 3.27 19.29
N SER A 162 23.36 3.09 19.75
CA SER A 162 22.78 1.78 20.05
C SER A 162 22.49 0.98 18.78
N LEU A 163 22.13 1.65 17.67
CA LEU A 163 21.88 1.01 16.37
C LEU A 163 23.14 0.34 15.81
N GLN A 164 24.30 0.99 15.89
CA GLN A 164 25.57 0.42 15.42
C GLN A 164 26.00 -0.83 16.20
N LEU A 165 25.58 -0.95 17.47
CA LEU A 165 25.80 -2.14 18.28
C LEU A 165 24.81 -3.25 17.89
N TYR A 166 23.57 -2.87 17.59
CA TYR A 166 22.50 -3.78 17.20
C TYR A 166 22.74 -4.46 15.83
N GLU A 167 23.23 -3.71 14.84
CA GLU A 167 23.61 -4.26 13.51
C GLU A 167 24.59 -5.44 13.62
N LYS A 168 25.46 -5.44 14.64
CA LYS A 168 26.47 -6.49 14.86
C LYS A 168 25.90 -7.76 15.51
N GLU A 169 24.75 -7.68 16.17
CA GLU A 169 24.13 -8.80 16.89
C GLU A 169 23.09 -9.57 16.06
N GLN A 170 22.82 -9.17 14.80
CA GLN A 170 21.98 -9.87 13.82
C GLN A 170 20.58 -10.29 14.33
N SER A 171 19.98 -9.56 15.28
CA SER A 171 18.61 -9.87 15.71
C SER A 171 17.61 -9.16 14.79
N ILE A 172 17.30 -9.72 13.63
CA ILE A 172 16.36 -9.13 12.66
C ILE A 172 14.91 -8.92 13.18
N TYR A 173 14.63 -9.35 14.41
CA TYR A 173 13.27 -9.40 14.97
C TYR A 173 13.03 -8.45 16.15
N LYS A 174 14.05 -7.71 16.60
CA LYS A 174 13.85 -6.71 17.66
C LYS A 174 14.13 -5.30 17.15
N MET A 175 13.38 -4.37 17.70
CA MET A 175 13.51 -2.94 17.42
C MET A 175 13.83 -2.23 18.72
N LEU A 176 14.68 -1.20 18.67
CA LEU A 176 14.86 -0.31 19.81
C LEU A 176 13.54 0.39 20.09
N MET A 177 13.12 0.39 21.35
CA MET A 177 11.82 0.93 21.78
C MET A 177 12.01 1.83 22.99
N ARG A 178 11.46 3.06 22.92
CA ARG A 178 11.34 3.95 24.08
C ARG A 178 9.90 4.04 24.52
N THR A 179 9.63 3.72 25.79
CA THR A 179 8.30 3.80 26.40
C THR A 179 8.22 4.98 27.34
N TYR A 180 7.33 5.93 27.03
CA TYR A 180 7.09 7.11 27.86
C TYR A 180 5.96 6.89 28.86
N LYS A 181 6.19 7.30 30.10
CA LYS A 181 5.20 7.36 31.19
C LYS A 181 4.52 8.73 31.20
N LYS A 182 3.39 8.83 31.91
CA LYS A 182 2.58 10.07 32.02
C LYS A 182 3.32 11.24 32.69
N ASP A 183 4.28 10.94 33.55
CA ASP A 183 5.15 11.91 34.20
C ASP A 183 6.31 12.39 33.31
N GLY A 184 6.42 11.87 32.09
CA GLY A 184 7.46 12.20 31.12
C GLY A 184 8.72 11.36 31.25
N LEU A 185 8.85 10.51 32.28
CA LEU A 185 9.95 9.55 32.38
C LEU A 185 9.83 8.49 31.28
N TYR A 186 10.95 7.90 30.88
CA TYR A 186 10.97 6.85 29.88
C TYR A 186 11.82 5.66 30.28
N GLU A 187 11.60 4.55 29.58
CA GLU A 187 12.39 3.33 29.67
C GLU A 187 12.72 2.84 28.26
N ASP A 188 13.98 2.50 28.04
CA ASP A 188 14.48 1.95 26.78
C ASP A 188 14.51 0.43 26.87
N SER A 189 14.01 -0.23 25.83
CA SER A 189 13.94 -1.68 25.75
C SER A 189 14.02 -2.15 24.29
N PHE A 190 13.93 -3.46 24.10
CA PHE A 190 13.76 -4.07 22.78
C PHE A 190 12.34 -4.56 22.61
N TYR A 191 11.71 -4.21 21.51
CA TYR A 191 10.41 -4.73 21.11
C TYR A 191 10.60 -5.88 20.13
N THR A 192 10.16 -7.09 20.49
CA THR A 192 10.14 -8.25 19.58
C THR A 192 8.93 -8.15 18.67
N VAL A 193 9.16 -8.00 17.37
CA VAL A 193 8.11 -7.95 16.36
C VAL A 193 7.48 -9.35 16.21
N PRO A 194 6.14 -9.47 16.25
CA PRO A 194 5.49 -10.75 16.01
C PRO A 194 5.82 -11.31 14.62
N GLU A 195 6.04 -12.61 14.50
CA GLU A 195 6.42 -13.28 13.24
C GLU A 195 5.44 -13.00 12.10
N VAL A 196 4.14 -13.01 12.40
CA VAL A 196 3.08 -12.67 11.44
C VAL A 196 3.20 -11.27 10.83
N VAL A 197 3.82 -10.31 11.53
CA VAL A 197 4.04 -8.95 11.03
C VAL A 197 5.25 -8.91 10.09
N LEU A 198 6.28 -9.72 10.38
CA LEU A 198 7.50 -9.86 9.57
C LEU A 198 7.23 -10.55 8.24
N GLU A 199 6.23 -11.43 8.20
CA GLU A 199 5.78 -12.09 6.97
C GLU A 199 5.12 -11.11 5.97
N GLY A 200 4.83 -9.88 6.40
CA GLY A 200 4.20 -8.85 5.59
C GLY A 200 2.68 -8.95 5.58
N LEU A 201 2.07 -8.79 4.41
CA LEU A 201 0.62 -8.88 4.24
C LEU A 201 0.20 -10.34 4.01
N LEU A 202 0.34 -11.20 5.03
CA LEU A 202 -0.18 -12.59 5.06
C LEU A 202 -0.29 -13.24 3.66
N ALA A 203 0.83 -13.37 2.95
CA ALA A 203 0.84 -13.97 1.62
C ALA A 203 0.81 -15.51 1.68
N ASN A 204 1.09 -16.10 2.85
CA ASN A 204 1.48 -17.50 2.95
C ASN A 204 0.38 -18.47 3.40
N GLU A 205 -0.82 -17.98 3.71
CA GLU A 205 -2.04 -18.78 3.71
C GLU A 205 -3.03 -18.11 2.77
N ILE A 206 -2.89 -18.36 1.46
CA ILE A 206 -3.95 -18.04 0.52
C ILE A 206 -5.14 -18.94 0.87
N ASP A 207 -5.98 -18.51 1.83
CA ASP A 207 -7.31 -19.09 1.94
C ASP A 207 -8.08 -18.59 0.73
N HIS A 208 -8.03 -19.37 -0.35
CA HIS A 208 -8.84 -19.14 -1.52
C HIS A 208 -10.27 -18.90 -1.04
N ALA A 209 -10.85 -17.80 -1.45
CA ALA A 209 -12.16 -17.40 -0.99
C ALA A 209 -13.16 -18.54 -1.23
N PRO A 210 -13.99 -18.88 -0.24
CA PRO A 210 -15.03 -19.88 -0.46
C PRO A 210 -15.97 -19.39 -1.56
N ILE A 211 -16.63 -20.33 -2.23
CA ILE A 211 -17.68 -19.99 -3.18
C ILE A 211 -18.82 -19.30 -2.41
N LYS A 212 -19.10 -18.05 -2.74
CA LYS A 212 -20.16 -17.22 -2.14
C LYS A 212 -21.49 -17.30 -2.90
N LEU A 213 -21.50 -18.00 -4.03
CA LEU A 213 -22.67 -18.12 -4.91
C LEU A 213 -23.58 -19.26 -4.48
N THR A 214 -24.85 -19.16 -4.86
CA THR A 214 -25.84 -20.19 -4.56
C THR A 214 -25.60 -21.46 -5.39
N GLU A 215 -26.04 -22.61 -4.88
CA GLU A 215 -26.01 -23.86 -5.68
C GLU A 215 -26.75 -23.73 -7.01
N PHE A 216 -27.83 -22.94 -7.04
CA PHE A 216 -28.61 -22.71 -8.26
C PHE A 216 -27.79 -21.97 -9.33
N GLU A 217 -27.08 -20.91 -8.96
CA GLU A 217 -26.17 -20.18 -9.85
C GLU A 217 -25.06 -21.09 -10.38
N MET A 218 -24.43 -21.86 -9.48
CA MET A 218 -23.37 -22.81 -9.84
C MET A 218 -23.87 -23.86 -10.83
N ARG A 219 -25.05 -24.47 -10.59
CA ARG A 219 -25.64 -25.45 -11.50
C ARG A 219 -25.96 -24.86 -12.87
N ARG A 220 -26.47 -23.63 -12.93
CA ARG A 220 -26.78 -22.96 -14.21
C ARG A 220 -25.54 -22.75 -15.06
N ALA A 221 -24.44 -22.32 -14.46
CA ALA A 221 -23.16 -22.18 -15.16
C ALA A 221 -22.58 -23.54 -15.56
N ASN A 222 -22.58 -24.52 -14.65
CA ASN A 222 -22.05 -25.85 -14.93
C ASN A 222 -22.81 -26.57 -16.06
N ASN A 223 -24.10 -26.30 -16.22
CA ASN A 223 -24.93 -26.84 -17.30
C ASN A 223 -24.70 -26.17 -18.66
N GLN A 224 -23.94 -25.07 -18.72
CA GLN A 224 -23.57 -24.47 -20.01
C GLN A 224 -22.59 -25.39 -20.76
N LYS A 225 -22.73 -25.42 -22.08
CA LYS A 225 -21.85 -26.19 -22.97
C LYS A 225 -20.42 -25.68 -22.87
N ARG A 226 -19.44 -26.58 -23.00
CA ARG A 226 -18.05 -26.18 -23.20
C ARG A 226 -17.89 -25.55 -24.58
N LYS A 227 -17.24 -24.39 -24.64
CA LYS A 227 -16.85 -23.73 -25.88
C LYS A 227 -15.38 -24.03 -26.20
N ASN A 228 -15.02 -23.93 -27.47
CA ASN A 228 -13.61 -23.90 -27.87
C ASN A 228 -13.14 -22.44 -27.92
N THR A 229 -12.89 -21.86 -26.75
CA THR A 229 -12.33 -20.52 -26.58
C THR A 229 -11.42 -20.47 -25.34
N ILE A 230 -10.59 -19.44 -25.25
CA ILE A 230 -9.82 -19.08 -24.07
C ILE A 230 -10.23 -17.66 -23.68
N TRP A 231 -10.46 -17.43 -22.40
CA TRP A 231 -10.65 -16.06 -21.91
C TRP A 231 -9.36 -15.54 -21.29
N GLU A 232 -8.97 -14.32 -21.65
CA GLU A 232 -8.01 -13.55 -20.88
C GLU A 232 -8.77 -12.83 -19.78
N LEU A 233 -8.33 -12.94 -18.54
CA LEU A 233 -8.91 -12.23 -17.40
C LEU A 233 -7.83 -11.45 -16.69
N ASP A 234 -8.17 -10.23 -16.30
CA ASP A 234 -7.32 -9.46 -15.41
C ASP A 234 -8.14 -8.69 -14.38
N ILE A 235 -7.56 -8.54 -13.19
CA ILE A 235 -8.11 -7.75 -12.09
C ILE A 235 -6.99 -6.85 -11.58
N ASP A 236 -7.08 -5.55 -11.86
CA ASP A 236 -6.05 -4.61 -11.44
C ASP A 236 -6.58 -3.21 -11.20
N PHE A 237 -5.80 -2.38 -10.51
CA PHE A 237 -6.08 -0.97 -10.35
C PHE A 237 -5.78 -0.20 -11.64
N ILE A 238 -6.68 0.71 -12.01
CA ILE A 238 -6.40 1.69 -13.06
C ILE A 238 -5.56 2.82 -12.46
N GLY A 239 -4.50 3.22 -13.18
CA GLY A 239 -3.56 4.29 -12.82
C GLY A 239 -4.17 5.69 -12.69
N VAL A 240 -5.47 5.84 -12.96
CA VAL A 240 -6.17 7.11 -12.98
C VAL A 240 -7.04 7.23 -11.72
N PRO A 241 -6.71 8.14 -10.79
CA PRO A 241 -7.49 8.29 -9.57
C PRO A 241 -8.85 8.92 -9.86
N VAL A 242 -9.89 8.41 -9.19
CA VAL A 242 -11.26 8.92 -9.29
C VAL A 242 -11.67 9.52 -7.95
N VAL A 243 -12.19 10.75 -7.99
CA VAL A 243 -12.79 11.39 -6.83
C VAL A 243 -14.18 10.79 -6.57
N PRO A 244 -14.49 10.32 -5.35
CA PRO A 244 -15.83 9.84 -5.02
C PRO A 244 -16.92 10.90 -5.26
N ALA A 245 -18.14 10.47 -5.57
CA ALA A 245 -19.25 11.37 -5.87
C ALA A 245 -19.66 12.27 -4.69
N ASP A 246 -19.44 11.80 -3.46
CA ASP A 246 -19.62 12.53 -2.20
C ASP A 246 -18.41 13.39 -1.83
N GLY A 247 -17.39 13.45 -2.69
CA GLY A 247 -16.12 14.12 -2.43
C GLY A 247 -15.17 13.29 -1.56
N GLY A 248 -14.07 13.90 -1.14
CA GLY A 248 -13.07 13.25 -0.30
C GLY A 248 -11.88 12.69 -1.06
N ARG A 249 -11.15 11.76 -0.41
CA ARG A 249 -9.87 11.26 -0.91
C ARG A 249 -10.05 10.47 -2.20
N PRO A 250 -9.31 10.81 -3.28
CA PRO A 250 -9.38 10.06 -4.53
C PRO A 250 -8.96 8.59 -4.33
N THR A 251 -9.57 7.70 -5.11
CA THR A 251 -9.30 6.25 -5.08
C THR A 251 -8.84 5.77 -6.43
N PHE A 252 -7.98 4.76 -6.43
CA PHE A 252 -7.69 4.03 -7.66
C PHE A 252 -8.79 2.99 -7.86
N PRO A 253 -9.58 3.06 -8.93
CA PRO A 253 -10.62 2.09 -9.16
C PRO A 253 -9.99 0.76 -9.60
N CYS A 254 -10.52 -0.35 -9.10
CA CYS A 254 -10.11 -1.69 -9.53
C CYS A 254 -11.03 -2.18 -10.64
N LEU A 255 -10.46 -2.59 -11.76
CA LEU A 255 -11.16 -3.07 -12.94
C LEU A 255 -10.98 -4.58 -13.07
N LEU A 256 -12.10 -5.30 -13.19
CA LEU A 256 -12.15 -6.66 -13.71
C LEU A 256 -12.46 -6.57 -15.21
N ILE A 257 -11.54 -7.04 -16.03
CA ILE A 257 -11.68 -7.05 -17.49
C ILE A 257 -11.51 -8.47 -18.01
N VAL A 258 -12.36 -8.87 -18.97
CA VAL A 258 -12.29 -10.19 -19.61
C VAL A 258 -12.38 -10.03 -21.12
N ALA A 259 -11.49 -10.69 -21.84
CA ALA A 259 -11.50 -10.75 -23.31
C ALA A 259 -11.69 -12.19 -23.79
N ASP A 260 -12.48 -12.38 -24.85
CA ASP A 260 -12.58 -13.66 -25.55
C ASP A 260 -11.53 -13.71 -26.66
N THR A 261 -10.54 -14.60 -26.52
CA THR A 261 -9.41 -14.72 -27.47
C THR A 261 -9.81 -15.17 -28.87
N LYS A 262 -10.96 -15.84 -29.00
CA LYS A 262 -11.42 -16.35 -30.28
C LYS A 262 -11.92 -15.23 -31.18
N ASP A 263 -12.69 -14.31 -30.61
CA ASP A 263 -13.36 -13.23 -31.33
C ASP A 263 -12.59 -11.91 -31.22
N GLY A 264 -11.61 -11.82 -30.31
CA GLY A 264 -10.78 -10.62 -30.12
C GLY A 264 -11.49 -9.49 -29.36
N GLU A 265 -12.57 -9.81 -28.64
CA GLU A 265 -13.47 -8.82 -28.05
C GLU A 265 -13.34 -8.77 -26.53
N ILE A 266 -13.46 -7.55 -25.96
CA ILE A 266 -13.68 -7.36 -24.53
C ILE A 266 -15.12 -7.72 -24.22
N ILE A 267 -15.32 -8.82 -23.49
CA ILE A 267 -16.64 -9.34 -23.11
C ILE A 267 -17.08 -8.87 -21.71
N CYS A 268 -16.18 -8.26 -20.95
CA CYS A 268 -16.46 -7.70 -19.63
C CYS A 268 -15.50 -6.56 -19.29
N SER A 269 -16.03 -5.49 -18.70
CA SER A 269 -15.25 -4.40 -18.10
C SER A 269 -16.05 -3.82 -16.93
N GLU A 270 -15.74 -4.25 -15.72
CA GLU A 270 -16.52 -3.94 -14.52
C GLU A 270 -15.63 -3.39 -13.41
N PHE A 271 -16.02 -2.25 -12.83
CA PHE A 271 -15.38 -1.74 -11.63
C PHE A 271 -15.82 -2.54 -10.40
N ILE A 272 -14.85 -3.01 -9.62
CA ILE A 272 -15.07 -3.87 -8.47
C ILE A 272 -14.39 -3.33 -7.22
N LYS A 273 -14.82 -3.86 -6.06
CA LYS A 273 -14.11 -3.72 -4.80
C LYS A 273 -13.45 -5.05 -4.49
N LEU A 274 -12.14 -5.07 -4.24
CA LEU A 274 -11.37 -6.31 -3.99
C LEU A 274 -11.88 -7.14 -2.80
N ARG A 275 -12.63 -6.53 -1.87
CA ARG A 275 -13.26 -7.23 -0.73
C ARG A 275 -14.62 -7.86 -1.06
N ASP A 276 -15.21 -7.52 -2.20
CA ASP A 276 -16.51 -8.02 -2.64
C ASP A 276 -16.34 -9.30 -3.49
N ILE A 277 -15.92 -10.35 -2.79
CA ILE A 277 -15.66 -11.69 -3.36
C ILE A 277 -16.90 -12.19 -4.13
N GLU A 278 -18.08 -11.99 -3.56
CA GLU A 278 -19.33 -12.45 -4.16
C GLU A 278 -19.59 -11.77 -5.50
N LYS A 279 -19.43 -10.44 -5.60
CA LYS A 279 -19.55 -9.72 -6.88
C LYS A 279 -18.55 -10.23 -7.91
N ILE A 280 -17.27 -10.42 -7.54
CA ILE A 280 -16.23 -10.91 -8.44
C ILE A 280 -16.61 -12.29 -9.00
N GLN A 281 -16.99 -13.24 -8.14
CA GLN A 281 -17.41 -14.57 -8.55
C GLN A 281 -18.68 -14.53 -9.42
N ARG A 282 -19.64 -13.68 -9.05
CA ARG A 282 -20.93 -13.53 -9.76
C ARG A 282 -20.73 -12.98 -11.18
N ILE A 283 -19.79 -12.05 -11.39
CA ILE A 283 -19.42 -11.55 -12.72
C ILE A 283 -19.01 -12.72 -13.62
N VAL A 284 -18.12 -13.61 -13.15
CA VAL A 284 -17.66 -14.77 -13.94
C VAL A 284 -18.82 -15.70 -14.31
N ILE A 285 -19.73 -15.99 -13.37
CA ILE A 285 -20.94 -16.78 -13.66
C ILE A 285 -21.83 -16.09 -14.68
N GLN A 286 -22.06 -14.79 -14.54
CA GLN A 286 -22.88 -14.03 -15.46
C GLN A 286 -22.29 -14.01 -16.87
N LEU A 287 -20.96 -13.93 -17.00
CA LEU A 287 -20.28 -14.04 -18.29
C LEU A 287 -20.47 -15.41 -18.93
N ILE A 288 -20.33 -16.49 -18.16
CA ILE A 288 -20.59 -17.86 -18.65
C ILE A 288 -22.01 -17.99 -19.22
N LEU A 289 -22.98 -17.40 -18.54
CA LEU A 289 -24.39 -17.42 -18.95
C LEU A 289 -24.64 -16.52 -20.17
N ALA A 290 -24.11 -15.29 -20.17
CA ALA A 290 -24.27 -14.33 -21.25
C ALA A 290 -23.61 -14.81 -22.55
N GLN A 291 -22.45 -15.45 -22.42
CA GLN A 291 -21.74 -16.05 -23.54
C GLN A 291 -22.34 -17.40 -23.97
N ASN A 292 -23.38 -17.91 -23.30
CA ASN A 292 -23.99 -19.22 -23.60
C ASN A 292 -22.97 -20.37 -23.63
N GLY A 293 -21.97 -20.34 -22.73
CA GLY A 293 -20.90 -21.33 -22.75
C GLY A 293 -19.79 -21.08 -21.74
N ARG A 294 -19.15 -22.17 -21.31
CA ARG A 294 -17.96 -22.13 -20.45
C ARG A 294 -16.69 -22.29 -21.28
N PRO A 295 -15.65 -21.47 -21.04
CA PRO A 295 -14.34 -21.75 -21.59
C PRO A 295 -13.71 -22.96 -20.86
N PRO A 296 -12.89 -23.79 -21.51
CA PRO A 296 -12.06 -24.79 -20.84
C PRO A 296 -10.97 -24.15 -19.98
N LYS A 297 -10.50 -22.95 -20.34
CA LYS A 297 -9.38 -22.27 -19.68
C LYS A 297 -9.61 -20.76 -19.61
N ILE A 298 -9.20 -20.17 -18.50
CA ILE A 298 -9.03 -18.73 -18.34
C ILE A 298 -7.54 -18.49 -18.10
N VAL A 299 -6.92 -17.65 -18.93
CA VAL A 299 -5.54 -17.24 -18.77
C VAL A 299 -5.48 -15.91 -18.03
N ILE A 300 -4.49 -15.77 -17.16
CA ILE A 300 -4.24 -14.57 -16.37
C ILE A 300 -2.76 -14.21 -16.42
N ASP A 301 -2.42 -12.98 -16.05
CA ASP A 301 -1.03 -12.58 -15.91
C ASP A 301 -0.35 -13.38 -14.79
N ALA A 302 0.83 -13.93 -15.08
CA ALA A 302 1.62 -14.70 -14.13
C ALA A 302 1.95 -13.89 -12.86
N ASP A 303 2.24 -12.60 -13.00
CA ASP A 303 2.56 -11.71 -11.87
C ASP A 303 1.33 -11.42 -11.00
N ARG A 304 0.12 -11.64 -11.53
CA ARG A 304 -1.16 -11.47 -10.82
C ARG A 304 -1.79 -12.79 -10.40
N HIS A 305 -1.12 -13.93 -10.61
CA HIS A 305 -1.68 -15.25 -10.36
C HIS A 305 -2.24 -15.40 -8.95
N LEU A 306 -1.41 -15.16 -7.92
CA LEU A 306 -1.82 -15.32 -6.53
C LEU A 306 -3.00 -14.41 -6.19
N LYS A 307 -2.98 -13.15 -6.63
CA LYS A 307 -4.04 -12.17 -6.36
C LYS A 307 -5.38 -12.61 -6.96
N ILE A 308 -5.39 -13.13 -8.18
CA ILE A 308 -6.63 -13.54 -8.85
C ILE A 308 -7.11 -14.91 -8.34
N ALA A 309 -6.17 -15.84 -8.09
CA ALA A 309 -6.45 -17.18 -7.58
C ALA A 309 -7.19 -17.15 -6.24
N VAL A 310 -6.87 -16.19 -5.37
CA VAL A 310 -7.60 -15.93 -4.10
C VAL A 310 -9.11 -15.83 -4.34
N TYR A 311 -9.56 -15.18 -5.42
CA TYR A 311 -10.98 -14.93 -5.65
C TYR A 311 -11.68 -16.05 -6.42
N LEU A 312 -10.96 -16.66 -7.37
CA LEU A 312 -11.57 -17.45 -8.44
C LEU A 312 -11.20 -18.93 -8.44
N GLU A 313 -10.10 -19.37 -7.83
CA GLU A 313 -9.61 -20.74 -8.03
C GLU A 313 -10.60 -21.82 -7.57
N LYS A 314 -11.17 -21.69 -6.37
CA LYS A 314 -12.20 -22.61 -5.86
C LYS A 314 -13.44 -22.63 -6.78
N LEU A 315 -13.87 -21.46 -7.27
CA LEU A 315 -15.02 -21.32 -8.18
C LEU A 315 -14.75 -22.01 -9.51
N LEU A 316 -13.61 -21.71 -10.15
CA LEU A 316 -13.26 -22.21 -11.47
C LEU A 316 -13.02 -23.72 -11.45
N THR A 317 -12.39 -24.23 -10.39
CA THR A 317 -12.22 -25.68 -10.16
C THR A 317 -13.58 -26.39 -10.07
N ALA A 318 -14.54 -25.83 -9.33
CA ALA A 318 -15.89 -26.39 -9.23
C ALA A 318 -16.66 -26.35 -10.57
N LEU A 319 -16.24 -25.50 -11.50
CA LEU A 319 -16.76 -25.41 -12.87
C LEU A 319 -15.87 -26.13 -13.89
N ASP A 320 -14.85 -26.88 -13.47
CA ASP A 320 -13.93 -27.59 -14.37
C ASP A 320 -13.36 -26.68 -15.48
N ILE A 321 -12.97 -25.45 -15.05
CA ILE A 321 -12.29 -24.42 -15.84
C ILE A 321 -10.88 -24.26 -15.26
N GLU A 322 -9.86 -24.39 -16.09
CA GLU A 322 -8.46 -24.24 -15.69
C GLU A 322 -8.09 -22.75 -15.59
N LEU A 323 -7.45 -22.34 -14.48
CA LEU A 323 -6.86 -21.01 -14.33
C LEU A 323 -5.36 -21.11 -14.65
N VAL A 324 -4.92 -20.47 -15.73
CA VAL A 324 -3.55 -20.65 -16.26
C VAL A 324 -2.78 -19.34 -16.22
N PRO A 325 -1.69 -19.22 -15.44
CA PRO A 325 -0.82 -18.06 -15.49
C PRO A 325 0.02 -18.06 -16.79
N ILE A 326 0.06 -16.92 -17.48
CA ILE A 326 0.89 -16.69 -18.67
C ILE A 326 1.66 -15.38 -18.55
N GLN A 327 2.79 -15.29 -19.24
CA GLN A 327 3.71 -14.14 -19.13
C GLN A 327 3.16 -12.81 -19.68
N LYS A 328 2.20 -12.88 -20.60
CA LYS A 328 1.57 -11.70 -21.19
C LYS A 328 0.18 -12.07 -21.68
N LEU A 329 -0.79 -11.19 -21.45
CA LEU A 329 -2.17 -11.29 -21.94
C LEU A 329 -2.29 -10.52 -23.29
N PRO A 330 -2.29 -11.19 -24.46
CA PRO A 330 -2.21 -10.52 -25.75
C PRO A 330 -3.26 -9.44 -26.00
N LEU A 331 -4.54 -9.73 -25.76
CA LEU A 331 -5.62 -8.78 -26.00
C LEU A 331 -5.69 -7.72 -24.91
N LEU A 332 -5.61 -8.15 -23.64
CA LEU A 332 -5.76 -7.23 -22.52
C LEU A 332 -4.58 -6.27 -22.38
N SER A 333 -3.37 -6.64 -22.83
CA SER A 333 -2.23 -5.71 -22.85
C SER A 333 -2.49 -4.52 -23.77
N VAL A 334 -3.07 -4.76 -24.95
CA VAL A 334 -3.38 -3.70 -25.93
C VAL A 334 -4.55 -2.86 -25.42
N ALA A 335 -5.65 -3.50 -25.01
CA ALA A 335 -6.82 -2.79 -24.51
C ALA A 335 -6.52 -1.88 -23.31
N LYS A 336 -5.66 -2.34 -22.38
CA LYS A 336 -5.24 -1.52 -21.24
C LYS A 336 -4.37 -0.33 -21.65
N GLN A 337 -3.51 -0.50 -22.66
CA GLN A 337 -2.71 0.60 -23.17
C GLN A 337 -3.62 1.66 -23.82
N ASP A 338 -4.53 1.25 -24.70
CA ASP A 338 -5.48 2.15 -25.36
C ASP A 338 -6.36 2.90 -24.33
N MET A 339 -6.78 2.21 -23.27
CA MET A 339 -7.51 2.84 -22.16
C MET A 339 -6.69 3.91 -21.45
N LEU A 340 -5.41 3.65 -21.18
CA LEU A 340 -4.53 4.62 -20.52
C LEU A 340 -4.31 5.85 -21.39
N GLU A 341 -4.05 5.67 -22.69
CA GLU A 341 -3.90 6.77 -23.66
C GLU A 341 -5.16 7.65 -23.70
N TYR A 342 -6.36 7.04 -23.71
CA TYR A 342 -7.63 7.78 -23.67
C TYR A 342 -7.82 8.63 -22.41
N PHE A 343 -7.21 8.26 -21.28
CA PHE A 343 -7.30 9.04 -20.04
C PHE A 343 -6.21 10.13 -19.92
N GLU A 344 -5.19 10.10 -20.77
CA GLU A 344 -4.15 11.14 -20.85
C GLU A 344 -4.55 12.31 -21.77
N ASP A 345 -5.43 12.06 -22.74
CA ASP A 345 -6.08 13.06 -23.62
C ASP A 345 -7.29 13.76 -22.95
#